data_AF-A0A2E2UCI7-F1
#
_entry.id   AF-A0A2E2UCI7-F1
#
_cell.length_a   1.000
_cell.length_b   1.000
_cell.length_c   1.000
_cell.angle_alpha   90.00
_cell.angle_beta   90.00
_cell.angle_gamma   90.00
#
_symmetry.space_group_name_H-M   'P 1'
#
loop_
_entity.id
_entity.type
_entity.pdbx_description
1 polymer ?
#
loop_
_entity_poly.entity_id
_entity_poly.type
_entity_poly.pdbx_seq_one_letter_code
_entity_poly.pdbx_strand_id
1 'polypeptide(L)'
;MSFNFSIIFLILLSLNAEAREIYSYDKSVSIFDNEQRFLKNLRRHCGDYGIRQVDDLLTPSEYLETFPKDIAFHFFKKNLKEICYYGVSITLKYLGSHLKQETEELAHIVVDDCLSTNPSFMACGHFDRTATLFDMTIILGHFCSSESLKRFKSINCHYKKLKQRECRLYLDEGHPEEECPYYFPSKVEVQQLHKNFFHSNCKMKWRPPSCIH
;
A
#
# COMPACT_ATOMS: atom_id res chain seq x y z
N MET A 1 2.36 -33.41 28.53
CA MET A 1 2.10 -31.97 28.33
C MET A 1 1.48 -31.75 26.95
N SER A 2 0.29 -32.31 26.69
CA SER A 2 -0.30 -32.31 25.33
C SER A 2 -1.73 -31.76 25.29
N PHE A 3 -2.31 -31.42 26.46
CA PHE A 3 -3.71 -30.99 26.59
C PHE A 3 -3.91 -29.46 26.43
N ASN A 4 -2.88 -28.65 26.67
CA ASN A 4 -2.98 -27.18 26.55
C ASN A 4 -2.95 -26.69 25.08
N PHE A 5 -2.34 -27.44 24.17
CA PHE A 5 -2.32 -27.05 22.74
C PHE A 5 -3.69 -27.20 22.08
N SER A 6 -4.46 -28.24 22.42
CA SER A 6 -5.75 -28.53 21.77
C SER A 6 -6.85 -27.52 22.15
N ILE A 7 -6.86 -27.02 23.39
CA ILE A 7 -7.85 -26.03 23.86
C ILE A 7 -7.58 -24.65 23.24
N ILE A 8 -6.32 -24.22 23.20
CA ILE A 8 -5.92 -22.96 22.55
C ILE A 8 -6.25 -23.00 21.06
N PHE A 9 -6.00 -24.14 20.39
CA PHE A 9 -6.33 -24.32 18.98
C PHE A 9 -7.84 -24.26 18.72
N LEU A 10 -8.66 -24.85 19.58
CA LEU A 10 -10.12 -24.79 19.48
C LEU A 10 -10.68 -23.38 19.71
N ILE A 11 -10.16 -22.63 20.68
CA ILE A 11 -10.57 -21.24 20.95
C ILE A 11 -10.21 -20.32 19.77
N LEU A 12 -9.02 -20.49 19.19
CA LEU A 12 -8.60 -19.73 18.01
C LEU A 12 -9.44 -20.08 16.76
N LEU A 13 -9.84 -21.34 16.61
CA LEU A 13 -10.73 -21.78 15.52
C LEU A 13 -12.14 -21.19 15.65
N SER A 14 -12.73 -21.18 16.85
CA SER A 14 -14.06 -20.61 17.06
C SER A 14 -14.09 -19.08 16.86
N LEU A 15 -13.06 -18.37 17.35
CA LEU A 15 -12.93 -16.94 17.15
C LEU A 15 -12.76 -16.57 15.67
N ASN A 16 -11.98 -17.36 14.92
CA ASN A 16 -11.84 -17.18 13.47
C ASN A 16 -13.13 -17.49 12.69
N ALA A 17 -13.95 -18.42 13.16
CA ALA A 17 -15.23 -18.75 12.53
C ALA A 17 -16.25 -17.60 12.68
N GLU A 18 -16.42 -17.07 13.90
CA GLU A 18 -17.29 -15.91 14.16
C GLU A 18 -16.80 -14.64 13.44
N ALA A 19 -15.49 -14.43 13.40
CA ALA A 19 -14.90 -13.33 12.65
C ALA A 19 -15.19 -13.43 11.15
N ARG A 20 -14.99 -14.61 10.57
CA ARG A 20 -15.33 -14.83 9.16
C ARG A 20 -16.81 -14.56 8.92
N GLU A 21 -17.71 -14.92 9.82
CA GLU A 21 -19.13 -14.63 9.64
C GLU A 21 -19.45 -13.12 9.61
N ILE A 22 -18.80 -12.33 10.48
CA ILE A 22 -19.01 -10.87 10.55
C ILE A 22 -18.36 -10.12 9.38
N TYR A 23 -17.20 -10.61 8.93
CA TYR A 23 -16.36 -9.91 7.95
C TYR A 23 -16.57 -10.40 6.51
N SER A 24 -17.33 -11.47 6.27
CA SER A 24 -17.51 -12.07 4.93
C SER A 24 -18.53 -11.40 4.04
N TYR A 25 -18.36 -11.64 2.74
CA TYR A 25 -19.42 -11.44 1.77
C TYR A 25 -20.62 -12.33 2.08
N ASP A 26 -21.79 -11.71 2.18
CA ASP A 26 -23.03 -12.37 2.57
C ASP A 26 -24.05 -12.27 1.43
N LYS A 27 -24.36 -13.42 0.83
CA LYS A 27 -25.30 -13.51 -0.29
C LYS A 27 -26.76 -13.22 0.11
N SER A 28 -27.08 -13.24 1.40
CA SER A 28 -28.44 -13.02 1.91
C SER A 28 -28.80 -11.55 2.06
N VAL A 29 -27.81 -10.65 2.04
CA VAL A 29 -28.01 -9.20 2.16
C VAL A 29 -27.73 -8.47 0.84
N SER A 30 -28.06 -7.19 0.77
CA SER A 30 -27.94 -6.42 -0.46
C SER A 30 -26.48 -6.22 -0.88
N ILE A 31 -26.26 -5.93 -2.17
CA ILE A 31 -24.95 -5.55 -2.70
C ILE A 31 -24.43 -4.29 -2.00
N PHE A 32 -25.32 -3.33 -1.72
CA PHE A 32 -24.98 -2.10 -1.01
C PHE A 32 -24.50 -2.38 0.42
N ASP A 33 -25.18 -3.27 1.15
CA ASP A 33 -24.76 -3.62 2.52
C ASP A 33 -23.40 -4.31 2.53
N ASN A 34 -23.16 -5.22 1.57
CA ASN A 34 -21.85 -5.85 1.39
C ASN A 34 -20.76 -4.82 1.06
N GLU A 35 -21.07 -3.83 0.23
CA GLU A 35 -20.15 -2.72 -0.08
C GLU A 35 -19.84 -1.87 1.16
N GLN A 36 -20.85 -1.49 1.95
CA GLN A 36 -20.63 -0.71 3.16
C GLN A 36 -19.83 -1.50 4.21
N ARG A 37 -20.09 -2.81 4.37
CA ARG A 37 -19.24 -3.70 5.18
C ARG A 37 -17.82 -3.69 4.66
N PHE A 38 -17.64 -3.78 3.34
CA PHE A 38 -16.32 -3.81 2.73
C PHE A 38 -15.51 -2.54 3.06
N LEU A 39 -16.12 -1.37 2.87
CA LEU A 39 -15.48 -0.09 3.15
C LEU A 39 -15.22 0.11 4.64
N LYS A 40 -16.15 -0.30 5.51
CA LYS A 40 -15.97 -0.21 6.97
C LYS A 40 -14.74 -1.00 7.42
N ASN A 41 -14.55 -2.21 6.90
CA ASN A 41 -13.42 -3.05 7.25
C ASN A 41 -12.10 -2.45 6.74
N LEU A 42 -12.05 -1.96 5.49
CA LEU A 42 -10.85 -1.25 5.00
C LEU A 42 -10.53 0.01 5.81
N ARG A 43 -11.54 0.81 6.15
CA ARG A 43 -11.38 2.04 6.95
C ARG A 43 -10.88 1.77 8.37
N ARG A 44 -11.29 0.66 8.98
CA ARG A 44 -10.79 0.26 10.30
C ARG A 44 -9.27 0.16 10.29
N HIS A 45 -8.70 -0.47 9.27
CA HIS A 45 -7.24 -0.60 9.12
C HIS A 45 -6.52 0.73 8.81
N CYS A 46 -7.25 1.75 8.36
CA CYS A 46 -6.71 3.09 8.14
C CYS A 46 -6.47 3.86 9.46
N GLY A 47 -7.24 3.56 10.52
CA GLY A 47 -7.17 4.29 11.80
C GLY A 47 -5.94 3.95 12.65
N ASP A 48 -5.35 2.77 12.47
CA ASP A 48 -4.32 2.23 13.35
C ASP A 48 -2.90 2.30 12.79
N TYR A 49 -2.69 2.86 11.59
CA TYR A 49 -1.39 2.86 10.87
C TYR A 49 -0.74 1.46 10.75
N GLY A 50 -1.52 0.38 10.93
CA GLY A 50 -1.00 -0.99 11.03
C GLY A 50 -0.30 -1.35 12.35
N ILE A 51 -0.42 -0.54 13.41
CA ILE A 51 0.33 -0.68 14.69
C ILE A 51 -0.53 -1.18 15.85
N ARG A 52 -1.87 -1.14 15.77
CA ARG A 52 -2.77 -1.75 16.77
C ARG A 52 -3.66 -2.82 16.13
N GLN A 53 -3.45 -4.07 16.54
CA GLN A 53 -4.29 -5.25 16.23
C GLN A 53 -4.46 -6.11 17.49
N VAL A 54 -4.62 -5.50 18.67
CA VAL A 54 -4.73 -6.31 19.90
C VAL A 54 -6.10 -7.02 19.98
N ASP A 55 -7.12 -6.52 19.28
CA ASP A 55 -8.50 -7.04 19.35
C ASP A 55 -9.13 -7.37 17.98
N ASP A 56 -8.33 -7.54 16.92
CA ASP A 56 -8.84 -7.89 15.59
C ASP A 56 -8.69 -9.38 15.28
N LEU A 57 -9.80 -10.00 14.89
CA LEU A 57 -9.87 -11.44 14.65
C LEU A 57 -9.40 -11.84 13.24
N LEU A 58 -9.26 -10.90 12.30
CA LEU A 58 -8.70 -11.14 10.96
C LEU A 58 -7.70 -10.05 10.58
N THR A 59 -6.63 -10.44 9.90
CA THR A 59 -5.75 -9.51 9.18
C THR A 59 -6.46 -8.94 7.95
N PRO A 60 -6.04 -7.76 7.46
CA PRO A 60 -6.68 -7.16 6.29
C PRO A 60 -6.58 -8.02 5.01
N SER A 61 -5.58 -8.91 4.89
CA SER A 61 -5.51 -9.88 3.79
C SER A 61 -6.57 -10.96 3.91
N GLU A 62 -6.73 -11.54 5.11
CA GLU A 62 -7.74 -12.57 5.39
C GLU A 62 -9.16 -12.03 5.24
N TYR A 63 -9.37 -10.76 5.59
CA TYR A 63 -10.62 -10.06 5.33
C TYR A 63 -10.94 -10.02 3.82
N LEU A 64 -10.00 -9.61 2.97
CA LEU A 64 -10.24 -9.54 1.52
C LEU A 64 -10.54 -10.91 0.90
N GLU A 65 -9.97 -11.99 1.45
CA GLU A 65 -10.25 -13.37 1.02
C GLU A 65 -11.69 -13.81 1.23
N THR A 66 -12.44 -13.12 2.10
CA THR A 66 -13.85 -13.43 2.34
C THR A 66 -14.80 -12.87 1.28
N PHE A 67 -14.31 -12.06 0.33
CA PHE A 67 -15.07 -11.53 -0.78
C PHE A 67 -14.66 -12.22 -2.10
N PRO A 68 -15.61 -12.55 -2.99
CA PRO A 68 -15.27 -12.89 -4.37
C PRO A 68 -14.45 -11.76 -5.00
N LYS A 69 -13.33 -12.10 -5.66
CA LYS A 69 -12.36 -11.11 -6.14
C LYS A 69 -12.95 -10.06 -7.08
N ASP A 70 -13.86 -10.45 -7.99
CA ASP A 70 -14.53 -9.52 -8.90
C ASP A 70 -15.44 -8.53 -8.15
N ILE A 71 -16.09 -8.99 -7.08
CA ILE A 71 -16.93 -8.15 -6.22
C ILE A 71 -16.04 -7.20 -5.41
N ALA A 72 -14.96 -7.70 -4.82
CA ALA A 72 -13.97 -6.88 -4.11
C ALA A 72 -13.37 -5.81 -5.04
N PHE A 73 -13.04 -6.18 -6.28
CA PHE A 73 -12.55 -5.24 -7.29
C PHE A 73 -13.61 -4.19 -7.65
N HIS A 74 -14.86 -4.60 -7.85
CA HIS A 74 -15.95 -3.67 -8.13
C HIS A 74 -16.13 -2.64 -7.02
N PHE A 75 -16.21 -3.09 -5.76
CA PHE A 75 -16.32 -2.21 -4.59
C PHE A 75 -15.10 -1.31 -4.44
N PHE A 76 -13.90 -1.85 -4.62
CA PHE A 76 -12.67 -1.07 -4.58
C PHE A 76 -12.65 0.04 -5.63
N LYS A 77 -12.92 -0.29 -6.89
CA LYS A 77 -12.94 0.66 -8.01
C LYS A 77 -13.98 1.76 -7.79
N LYS A 78 -15.18 1.39 -7.35
CA LYS A 78 -16.28 2.35 -7.12
C LYS A 78 -15.95 3.37 -6.02
N ASN A 79 -15.18 2.97 -5.01
CA ASN A 79 -14.93 3.78 -3.82
C ASN A 79 -13.47 4.24 -3.70
N LEU A 80 -12.67 4.14 -4.76
CA LEU A 80 -11.23 4.39 -4.74
C LEU A 80 -10.85 5.73 -4.08
N LYS A 81 -11.66 6.78 -4.30
CA LYS A 81 -11.43 8.12 -3.75
C LYS A 81 -11.57 8.20 -2.23
N GLU A 82 -12.34 7.30 -1.63
CA GLU A 82 -12.70 7.30 -0.20
C GLU A 82 -11.86 6.33 0.65
N ILE A 83 -10.91 5.64 0.03
CA ILE A 83 -10.07 4.63 0.68
C ILE A 83 -8.70 5.24 0.98
N CYS A 84 -8.19 5.02 2.20
CA CYS A 84 -6.85 5.48 2.57
C CYS A 84 -5.76 4.68 1.85
N TYR A 85 -4.50 5.16 1.92
CA TYR A 85 -3.38 4.49 1.25
C TYR A 85 -3.23 3.02 1.63
N TYR A 86 -3.34 2.68 2.91
CA TYR A 86 -3.17 1.30 3.37
C TYR A 86 -4.22 0.34 2.80
N GLY A 87 -5.49 0.80 2.73
CA GLY A 87 -6.55 0.06 2.07
C GLY A 87 -6.27 -0.12 0.58
N VAL A 88 -5.82 0.94 -0.11
CA VAL A 88 -5.37 0.85 -1.51
C VAL A 88 -4.25 -0.16 -1.66
N SER A 89 -3.17 -0.04 -0.88
CA SER A 89 -1.99 -0.92 -0.94
C SER A 89 -2.37 -2.40 -0.82
N ILE A 90 -3.15 -2.74 0.20
CA ILE A 90 -3.48 -4.15 0.43
C ILE A 90 -4.44 -4.70 -0.61
N THR A 91 -5.42 -3.92 -1.05
CA THR A 91 -6.35 -4.34 -2.10
C THR A 91 -5.62 -4.50 -3.44
N LEU A 92 -4.70 -3.61 -3.80
CA LEU A 92 -3.87 -3.74 -5.00
C LEU A 92 -3.00 -5.01 -4.96
N LYS A 93 -2.36 -5.31 -3.84
CA LYS A 93 -1.56 -6.53 -3.67
C LYS A 93 -2.40 -7.80 -3.76
N TYR A 94 -3.57 -7.79 -3.14
CA TYR A 94 -4.50 -8.93 -3.13
C TYR A 94 -5.06 -9.22 -4.54
N LEU A 95 -5.53 -8.19 -5.23
CA LEU A 95 -6.19 -8.32 -6.53
C LEU A 95 -5.21 -8.40 -7.71
N GLY A 96 -3.99 -7.87 -7.57
CA GLY A 96 -3.01 -7.78 -8.67
C GLY A 96 -2.59 -9.13 -9.27
N SER A 97 -2.73 -10.22 -8.49
CA SER A 97 -2.51 -11.59 -8.98
C SER A 97 -3.62 -12.13 -9.88
N HIS A 98 -4.83 -11.58 -9.77
CA HIS A 98 -6.04 -12.07 -10.44
C HIS A 98 -6.51 -11.15 -11.56
N LEU A 99 -6.51 -9.83 -11.32
CA LEU A 99 -6.98 -8.78 -12.23
C LEU A 99 -5.83 -7.84 -12.54
N LYS A 100 -4.75 -8.39 -13.10
CA LYS A 100 -3.44 -7.71 -13.17
C LYS A 100 -3.54 -6.35 -13.86
N GLN A 101 -4.12 -6.30 -15.05
CA GLN A 101 -4.17 -5.09 -15.87
C GLN A 101 -5.07 -4.02 -15.25
N GLU A 102 -6.27 -4.42 -14.81
CA GLU A 102 -7.25 -3.50 -14.24
C GLU A 102 -6.79 -2.96 -12.89
N THR A 103 -6.11 -3.79 -12.09
CA THR A 103 -5.51 -3.37 -10.81
C THR A 103 -4.32 -2.44 -11.04
N GLU A 104 -3.51 -2.69 -12.08
CA GLU A 104 -2.43 -1.81 -12.49
C GLU A 104 -2.95 -0.41 -12.87
N GLU A 105 -4.04 -0.33 -13.64
CA GLU A 105 -4.67 0.95 -14.01
C GLU A 105 -5.12 1.73 -12.77
N LEU A 106 -5.70 1.07 -11.76
CA LEU A 106 -6.07 1.73 -10.50
C LEU A 106 -4.84 2.21 -9.72
N ALA A 107 -3.76 1.42 -9.70
CA ALA A 107 -2.51 1.85 -9.09
C ALA A 107 -1.95 3.11 -9.78
N HIS A 108 -2.01 3.17 -11.11
CA HIS A 108 -1.58 4.34 -11.88
C HIS A 108 -2.42 5.57 -11.56
N ILE A 109 -3.74 5.43 -11.50
CA ILE A 109 -4.66 6.53 -11.14
C ILE A 109 -4.32 7.09 -9.75
N VAL A 110 -4.05 6.23 -8.77
CA VAL A 110 -3.67 6.67 -7.41
C VAL A 110 -2.34 7.42 -7.42
N VAL A 111 -1.33 6.90 -8.12
CA VAL A 111 -0.02 7.57 -8.21
C VAL A 111 -0.15 8.94 -8.89
N ASP A 112 -0.89 9.00 -10.00
CA ASP A 112 -1.06 10.21 -10.79
C ASP A 112 -1.85 11.28 -10.00
N ASP A 113 -2.91 10.91 -9.26
CA ASP A 113 -3.66 11.83 -8.37
C ASP A 113 -2.80 12.32 -7.20
N CYS A 114 -2.10 11.41 -6.50
CA CYS A 114 -1.35 11.76 -5.31
C CYS A 114 -0.03 12.50 -5.56
N LEU A 115 0.52 12.44 -6.77
CA LEU A 115 1.65 13.27 -7.19
C LEU A 115 1.21 14.57 -7.91
N SER A 116 -0.09 14.79 -8.10
CA SER A 116 -0.62 16.00 -8.71
C SER A 116 -0.54 17.20 -7.77
N THR A 117 -0.75 18.40 -8.31
CA THR A 117 -0.78 19.64 -7.51
C THR A 117 -2.02 19.75 -6.63
N ASN A 118 -3.12 19.09 -7.01
CA ASN A 118 -4.41 19.15 -6.32
C ASN A 118 -4.95 17.72 -6.11
N PRO A 119 -4.31 16.93 -5.23
CA PRO A 119 -4.73 15.56 -4.96
C PRO A 119 -6.15 15.55 -4.41
N SER A 120 -6.97 14.63 -4.90
CA SER A 120 -8.38 14.53 -4.54
C SER A 120 -8.71 13.27 -3.76
N PHE A 121 -7.82 12.27 -3.77
CA PHE A 121 -8.08 10.98 -3.14
C PHE A 121 -7.67 11.01 -1.67
N MET A 122 -8.44 10.33 -0.83
CA MET A 122 -8.10 10.13 0.58
C MET A 122 -6.76 9.41 0.76
N ALA A 123 -6.40 8.52 -0.18
CA ALA A 123 -5.12 7.83 -0.21
C ALA A 123 -3.91 8.78 -0.19
N CYS A 124 -4.07 10.01 -0.67
CA CYS A 124 -2.98 10.96 -0.79
C CYS A 124 -2.54 11.56 0.55
N GLY A 125 -3.37 11.50 1.60
CA GLY A 125 -3.05 12.04 2.93
C GLY A 125 -1.80 11.44 3.59
N HIS A 126 -1.34 10.26 3.14
CA HIS A 126 -0.11 9.62 3.59
C HIS A 126 0.88 9.33 2.47
N PHE A 127 0.59 9.79 1.24
CA PHE A 127 1.42 9.49 0.08
C PHE A 127 2.80 10.16 0.12
N ASP A 128 2.91 11.24 0.88
CA ASP A 128 4.16 11.96 1.16
C ASP A 128 5.02 11.32 2.27
N ARG A 129 4.85 10.01 2.53
CA ARG A 129 5.70 9.24 3.46
C ARG A 129 6.65 8.33 2.68
N THR A 130 7.90 8.24 3.11
CA THR A 130 8.91 7.35 2.52
C THR A 130 8.44 5.90 2.49
N ALA A 131 7.89 5.39 3.58
CA ALA A 131 7.33 4.03 3.65
C ALA A 131 6.23 3.79 2.60
N THR A 132 5.36 4.76 2.36
CA THR A 132 4.28 4.68 1.36
C THR A 132 4.83 4.66 -0.06
N LEU A 133 5.77 5.53 -0.40
CA LEU A 133 6.40 5.54 -1.71
C LEU A 133 7.23 4.28 -1.98
N PHE A 134 7.89 3.75 -0.95
CA PHE A 134 8.60 2.47 -1.01
C PHE A 134 7.64 1.31 -1.30
N ASP A 135 6.52 1.26 -0.57
CA ASP A 135 5.49 0.25 -0.77
C ASP A 135 4.88 0.31 -2.20
N MET A 136 4.56 1.51 -2.67
CA MET A 136 4.06 1.69 -4.04
C MET A 136 5.12 1.32 -5.09
N THR A 137 6.41 1.50 -4.79
CA THR A 137 7.49 1.02 -5.67
C THR A 137 7.44 -0.50 -5.86
N ILE A 138 7.18 -1.26 -4.79
CA ILE A 138 7.02 -2.71 -4.85
C ILE A 138 5.76 -3.09 -5.64
N ILE A 139 4.64 -2.42 -5.40
CA ILE A 139 3.38 -2.65 -6.11
C ILE A 139 3.55 -2.44 -7.63
N LEU A 140 4.14 -1.32 -8.04
CA LEU A 140 4.39 -1.05 -9.47
C LEU A 140 5.39 -2.05 -10.06
N GLY A 141 6.39 -2.48 -9.29
CA GLY A 141 7.36 -3.50 -9.67
C GLY A 141 6.71 -4.85 -9.97
N HIS A 142 5.67 -5.23 -9.21
CA HIS A 142 4.91 -6.46 -9.44
C HIS A 142 4.25 -6.49 -10.82
N PHE A 143 3.74 -5.35 -11.30
CA PHE A 143 3.12 -5.29 -12.63
C PHE A 143 4.15 -5.38 -13.76
N CYS A 144 5.32 -4.78 -13.57
CA CYS A 144 6.44 -4.78 -14.51
C CYS A 144 6.04 -4.36 -15.95
N SER A 145 5.47 -3.17 -16.09
CA SER A 145 5.15 -2.57 -17.39
C SER A 145 5.92 -1.26 -17.64
N SER A 146 5.92 -0.79 -18.89
CA SER A 146 6.46 0.52 -19.26
C SER A 146 5.78 1.66 -18.51
N GLU A 147 4.47 1.57 -18.35
CA GLU A 147 3.67 2.59 -17.67
C GLU A 147 3.92 2.60 -16.15
N SER A 148 4.06 1.43 -15.54
CA SER A 148 4.48 1.28 -14.15
C SER A 148 5.89 1.81 -13.92
N LEU A 149 6.83 1.55 -14.84
CA LEU A 149 8.19 2.09 -14.77
C LEU A 149 8.20 3.62 -14.87
N LYS A 150 7.36 4.21 -15.73
CA LYS A 150 7.24 5.67 -15.87
C LYS A 150 6.80 6.31 -14.56
N ARG A 151 5.79 5.75 -13.90
CA ARG A 151 5.27 6.22 -12.60
C ARG A 151 6.25 5.97 -11.46
N PHE A 152 6.94 4.83 -11.46
CA PHE A 152 8.04 4.58 -10.53
C PHE A 152 9.12 5.67 -10.61
N LYS A 153 9.48 6.15 -11.82
CA LYS A 153 10.45 7.24 -11.94
C LYS A 153 9.96 8.53 -11.27
N SER A 154 8.67 8.87 -11.40
CA SER A 154 8.07 10.01 -10.70
C SER A 154 8.11 9.83 -9.18
N ILE A 155 7.75 8.64 -8.70
CA ILE A 155 7.84 8.27 -7.28
C ILE A 155 9.27 8.42 -6.77
N ASN A 156 10.27 7.95 -7.52
CA ASN A 156 11.67 8.01 -7.11
C ASN A 156 12.16 9.47 -6.98
N CYS A 157 11.76 10.35 -7.90
CA CYS A 157 12.02 11.79 -7.76
C CYS A 157 11.37 12.37 -6.50
N HIS A 158 10.15 11.97 -6.19
CA HIS A 158 9.45 12.44 -4.99
C HIS A 158 10.08 11.90 -3.71
N TYR A 159 10.49 10.63 -3.73
CA TYR A 159 11.23 9.98 -2.64
C TYR A 159 12.52 10.72 -2.31
N LYS A 160 13.31 11.11 -3.33
CA LYS A 160 14.51 11.94 -3.14
C LYS A 160 14.18 13.24 -2.41
N LYS A 161 13.14 13.94 -2.83
CA LYS A 161 12.71 15.20 -2.17
C LYS A 161 12.36 14.99 -0.71
N LEU A 162 11.66 13.90 -0.38
CA LEU A 162 11.33 13.57 1.01
C LEU A 162 12.59 13.28 1.84
N LYS A 163 13.54 12.54 1.28
CA LYS A 163 14.81 12.25 1.95
C LYS A 163 15.67 13.48 2.16
N GLN A 164 15.72 14.40 1.20
CA GLN A 164 16.43 15.67 1.35
C GLN A 164 15.84 16.55 2.47
N ARG A 165 14.53 16.44 2.75
CA ARG A 165 13.90 17.15 3.88
C ARG A 165 14.41 16.67 5.23
N GLU A 166 14.97 15.47 5.35
CA GLU A 166 15.59 14.98 6.60
C GLU A 166 16.81 15.84 6.99
N CYS A 167 17.43 16.53 6.03
CA CYS A 167 18.55 17.45 6.25
C CYS A 167 18.14 18.92 6.38
N ARG A 168 16.84 19.23 6.41
CA ARG A 168 16.33 20.61 6.37
C ARG A 168 16.90 21.50 7.49
N LEU A 169 17.01 20.98 8.72
CA LEU A 169 17.53 21.77 9.85
C LEU A 169 18.97 22.25 9.64
N TYR A 170 19.84 21.40 9.09
CA TYR A 170 21.23 21.76 8.77
C TYR A 170 21.29 22.83 7.69
N LEU A 171 20.47 22.68 6.64
CA LEU A 171 20.39 23.63 5.54
C LEU A 171 19.85 25.00 6.00
N ASP A 172 18.84 24.99 6.86
CA ASP A 172 18.24 26.22 7.41
C ASP A 172 19.22 26.97 8.33
N GLU A 173 20.19 26.27 8.94
CA GLU A 173 21.28 26.84 9.74
C GLU A 173 22.52 27.25 8.90
N GLY A 174 22.49 27.05 7.58
CA GLY A 174 23.55 27.45 6.65
C GLY A 174 24.72 26.46 6.57
N HIS A 175 24.57 25.25 7.14
CA HIS A 175 25.56 24.19 6.99
C HIS A 175 25.50 23.58 5.58
N PRO A 176 26.65 23.13 5.03
CA PRO A 176 26.68 22.29 3.83
C PRO A 176 25.79 21.04 3.99
N GLU A 177 25.11 20.62 2.92
CA GLU A 177 24.22 19.44 2.95
C GLU A 177 24.99 18.17 3.34
N GLU A 178 26.26 18.07 2.95
CA GLU A 178 27.14 16.94 3.24
C GLU A 178 27.47 16.76 4.73
N GLU A 179 27.27 17.79 5.55
CA GLU A 179 27.44 17.72 7.01
C GLU A 179 26.24 17.07 7.71
N CYS A 180 25.10 16.95 7.03
CA CYS A 180 23.92 16.28 7.55
C CYS A 180 24.19 14.78 7.75
N PRO A 181 23.96 14.22 8.96
CA PRO A 181 24.14 12.79 9.24
C PRO A 181 23.35 11.86 8.31
N TYR A 182 22.23 12.36 7.75
CA TYR A 182 21.36 11.61 6.86
C TYR A 182 21.74 11.70 5.38
N TYR A 183 22.68 12.56 4.98
CA TYR A 183 23.00 12.83 3.57
C TYR A 183 23.44 11.57 2.81
N PHE A 184 24.53 10.94 3.25
CA PHE A 184 25.06 9.75 2.57
C PHE A 184 24.10 8.56 2.62
N PRO A 185 23.49 8.21 3.78
CA PRO A 185 22.47 7.17 3.84
C PRO A 185 21.30 7.43 2.87
N SER A 186 20.75 8.64 2.86
CA SER A 186 19.65 9.03 1.97
C SER A 186 20.00 8.91 0.51
N LYS A 187 21.20 9.36 0.12
CA LYS A 187 21.68 9.27 -1.27
C LYS A 187 21.77 7.81 -1.73
N VAL A 188 22.33 6.94 -0.90
CA VAL A 188 22.41 5.49 -1.18
C VAL A 188 21.01 4.89 -1.30
N GLU A 189 20.11 5.22 -0.39
CA GLU A 189 18.74 4.70 -0.37
C GLU A 189 17.95 5.09 -1.63
N VAL A 190 17.98 6.37 -2.01
CA VAL A 190 17.36 6.89 -3.25
C VAL A 190 17.91 6.17 -4.49
N GLN A 191 19.24 6.04 -4.58
CA GLN A 191 19.87 5.36 -5.71
C GLN A 191 19.51 3.88 -5.77
N GLN A 192 19.30 3.23 -4.62
CA GLN A 192 19.01 1.81 -4.55
C GLN A 192 17.52 1.47 -4.56
N LEU A 193 16.61 2.45 -4.46
CA LEU A 193 15.16 2.24 -4.44
C LEU A 193 14.69 1.38 -5.62
N HIS A 194 15.30 1.54 -6.80
CA HIS A 194 15.00 0.75 -8.00
C HIS A 194 15.12 -0.76 -7.79
N LYS A 195 16.00 -1.23 -6.92
CA LYS A 195 16.15 -2.66 -6.63
C LYS A 195 14.83 -3.30 -6.15
N ASN A 196 13.99 -2.53 -5.48
CA ASN A 196 12.67 -2.98 -5.02
C ASN A 196 11.64 -3.06 -6.15
N PHE A 197 11.72 -2.16 -7.14
CA PHE A 197 10.90 -2.24 -8.35
C PHE A 197 11.26 -3.47 -9.20
N PHE A 198 12.56 -3.72 -9.37
CA PHE A 198 13.05 -4.81 -10.22
C PHE A 198 13.07 -6.18 -9.51
N HIS A 199 12.47 -6.30 -8.33
CA HIS A 199 12.50 -7.54 -7.56
C HIS A 199 11.83 -8.72 -8.30
N SER A 200 12.30 -9.93 -7.98
CA SER A 200 11.88 -11.27 -8.42
C SER A 200 11.75 -11.58 -9.92
N ASN A 201 11.24 -10.70 -10.79
CA ASN A 201 10.90 -11.09 -12.17
C ASN A 201 10.91 -9.95 -13.21
N CYS A 202 11.14 -8.69 -12.83
CA CYS A 202 11.03 -7.60 -13.80
C CYS A 202 12.31 -7.40 -14.62
N LYS A 203 12.28 -7.78 -15.90
CA LYS A 203 13.46 -7.76 -16.81
C LYS A 203 13.65 -6.44 -17.58
N MET A 204 12.93 -5.39 -17.20
CA MET A 204 13.03 -4.10 -17.87
C MET A 204 14.40 -3.44 -17.62
N LYS A 205 14.86 -2.62 -18.57
CA LYS A 205 16.13 -1.89 -18.41
C LYS A 205 15.93 -0.67 -17.51
N TRP A 206 16.66 -0.62 -16.40
CA TRP A 206 16.73 0.56 -15.56
C TRP A 206 17.54 1.68 -16.23
N ARG A 207 16.97 2.88 -16.25
CA ARG A 207 17.67 4.13 -16.55
C ARG A 207 17.22 5.15 -15.52
N PRO A 208 18.10 5.63 -14.62
CA PRO A 208 17.74 6.61 -13.63
C PRO A 208 17.13 7.87 -14.26
N PRO A 209 16.06 8.45 -13.69
CA PRO A 209 15.60 9.78 -14.06
C PRO A 209 16.64 10.83 -13.66
N SER A 210 16.67 11.95 -14.40
CA SER A 210 17.61 13.06 -14.17
C SER A 210 17.58 13.59 -12.74
N CYS A 211 16.41 13.57 -12.11
CA CYS A 211 16.21 14.03 -10.73
C CYS A 211 17.06 13.28 -9.69
N ILE A 212 17.52 12.05 -9.96
CA ILE A 212 18.32 11.25 -9.00
C ILE A 212 19.78 11.68 -8.99
N HIS A 213 20.27 12.26 -10.09
CA HIS A 213 21.62 12.77 -10.19
C HIS A 213 21.83 14.07 -9.43
#